data_AF-A0A960I5F9-F1
#
_entry.id   AF-A0A960I5F9-F1
#
_cell.length_a   1.000
_cell.length_b   1.000
_cell.length_c   1.000
_cell.angle_alpha   90.00
_cell.angle_beta   90.00
_cell.angle_gamma   90.00
#
_symmetry.space_group_name_H-M   'P 1'
#
loop_
_entity.id
_entity.type
_entity.pdbx_description
1 polymer ?
#
loop_
_entity_poly.entity_id
_entity_poly.type
_entity_poly.pdbx_seq_one_letter_code
_entity_poly.pdbx_strand_id
1 'polypeptide(L)'
;MDSRTFLGLRQSHNPFRWSLEVTRAISTTGNFLFGGSGLGAAISAMEGTSGRQTIWATAQYLSYAKPGDVLDIDVTLAVEGHQMTQARAVCHVGNREILTVNAALGERPLEYSGQYETMPDVPPPDECPGRTHRSPVDGSINERLEQRMAKGVPWEDLDGTPGDGQTLMWARIPDVIEGVDATALAILGDFVPMAVGQALGVRGGGNSLD
;
A
#
# COMPACT_ATOMS: atom_id res chain seq x y z
N MET A 1 -10.58 -13.93 0.80
CA MET A 1 -9.21 -14.05 1.32
C MET A 1 -8.91 -12.81 2.14
N ASP A 2 -7.99 -12.92 3.08
CA ASP A 2 -7.40 -11.77 3.78
C ASP A 2 -6.31 -11.09 2.92
N SER A 3 -5.85 -9.94 3.38
CA SER A 3 -4.82 -9.12 2.72
C SER A 3 -3.44 -9.81 2.70
N ARG A 4 -3.12 -10.60 3.73
CA ARG A 4 -1.88 -11.39 3.82
C ARG A 4 -1.81 -12.44 2.72
N THR A 5 -2.89 -13.20 2.54
CA THR A 5 -3.02 -14.20 1.48
C THR A 5 -3.01 -13.54 0.11
N PHE A 6 -3.62 -12.34 -0.02
CA PHE A 6 -3.59 -11.57 -1.27
C PHE A 6 -2.16 -11.25 -1.71
N LEU A 7 -1.29 -10.90 -0.76
CA LEU A 7 0.13 -10.67 -1.02
C LEU A 7 0.96 -11.95 -1.18
N GLY A 8 0.41 -13.12 -0.84
CA GLY A 8 1.15 -14.37 -0.82
C GLY A 8 2.22 -14.44 0.28
N LEU A 9 2.08 -13.62 1.34
CA LEU A 9 3.04 -13.49 2.42
C LEU A 9 3.02 -14.72 3.35
N ARG A 10 4.21 -15.26 3.66
CA ARG A 10 4.39 -16.45 4.48
C ARG A 10 5.37 -16.20 5.61
N GLN A 11 5.04 -16.69 6.80
CA GLN A 11 5.98 -16.76 7.91
C GLN A 11 6.91 -17.97 7.72
N SER A 12 8.18 -17.79 8.05
CA SER A 12 9.12 -18.90 8.10
C SER A 12 9.03 -19.66 9.44
N HIS A 13 9.90 -20.66 9.64
CA HIS A 13 10.07 -21.30 10.96
C HIS A 13 10.64 -20.35 12.02
N ASN A 14 11.37 -19.30 11.60
CA ASN A 14 11.74 -18.19 12.47
C ASN A 14 10.58 -17.18 12.47
N PRO A 15 9.95 -16.92 13.64
CA PRO A 15 8.78 -16.03 13.69
C PRO A 15 9.08 -14.58 13.31
N PHE A 16 10.35 -14.17 13.35
CA PHE A 16 10.83 -12.84 12.95
C PHE A 16 11.17 -12.75 11.46
N ARG A 17 10.96 -13.82 10.69
CA ARG A 17 11.28 -13.86 9.27
C ARG A 17 10.09 -14.26 8.43
N TRP A 18 9.81 -13.45 7.43
CA TRP A 18 8.71 -13.62 6.51
C TRP A 18 9.22 -13.51 5.07
N SER A 19 8.47 -14.03 4.11
CA SER A 19 8.79 -13.84 2.71
C SER A 19 7.56 -13.91 1.81
N LEU A 20 7.68 -13.32 0.63
CA LEU A 20 6.71 -13.45 -0.45
C LEU A 20 7.44 -13.57 -1.80
N GLU A 21 6.81 -14.23 -2.76
CA GLU A 21 7.21 -14.13 -4.15
C GLU A 21 6.65 -12.82 -4.72
N VAL A 22 7.51 -12.00 -5.32
CA VAL A 22 7.06 -10.84 -6.08
C VAL A 22 6.40 -11.37 -7.35
N THR A 23 5.08 -11.40 -7.37
CA THR A 23 4.33 -11.78 -8.57
C THR A 23 3.96 -10.55 -9.38
N ARG A 24 3.57 -10.77 -10.65
CA ARG A 24 3.01 -9.70 -11.48
C ARG A 24 1.77 -9.07 -10.81
N ALA A 25 0.94 -9.89 -10.14
CA ALA A 25 -0.31 -9.48 -9.53
C ALA A 25 -0.17 -8.48 -8.37
N ILE A 26 1.02 -8.38 -7.78
CA ILE A 26 1.33 -7.40 -6.73
C ILE A 26 2.34 -6.33 -7.20
N SER A 27 2.61 -6.29 -8.51
CA SER A 27 3.56 -5.40 -9.14
C SER A 27 2.88 -4.36 -10.02
N THR A 28 3.55 -3.23 -10.22
CA THR A 28 3.11 -2.18 -11.13
C THR A 28 3.23 -2.63 -12.59
N THR A 29 2.60 -1.89 -13.50
CA THR A 29 2.82 -2.05 -14.95
C THR A 29 4.28 -1.78 -15.37
N GLY A 30 5.10 -1.18 -14.50
CA GLY A 30 6.53 -0.99 -14.69
C GLY A 30 7.39 -2.23 -14.40
N ASN A 31 6.76 -3.37 -14.08
CA ASN A 31 7.41 -4.65 -13.80
C ASN A 31 8.30 -4.63 -12.55
N PHE A 32 7.83 -3.98 -11.49
CA PHE A 32 8.41 -4.01 -10.16
C PHE A 32 7.32 -3.96 -9.09
N LEU A 33 7.64 -4.46 -7.89
CA LEU A 33 6.76 -4.53 -6.72
C LEU A 33 6.09 -3.16 -6.46
N PHE A 34 4.78 -3.17 -6.32
CA PHE A 34 4.03 -1.96 -5.97
C PHE A 34 4.37 -1.52 -4.54
N GLY A 35 4.56 -0.22 -4.32
CA GLY A 35 5.06 0.31 -3.05
C GLY A 35 4.14 -0.05 -1.88
N GLY A 36 2.84 0.08 -2.08
CA GLY A 36 1.79 -0.31 -1.12
C GLY A 36 1.76 -1.82 -0.85
N SER A 37 2.10 -2.66 -1.82
CA SER A 37 2.27 -4.11 -1.60
C SER A 37 3.47 -4.41 -0.70
N GLY A 38 4.59 -3.71 -0.91
CA GLY A 38 5.78 -3.84 -0.07
C GLY A 38 5.55 -3.36 1.36
N LEU A 39 4.99 -2.16 1.52
CA LEU A 39 4.62 -1.60 2.82
C LEU A 39 3.59 -2.49 3.54
N GLY A 40 2.55 -2.93 2.83
CA GLY A 40 1.53 -3.82 3.37
C GLY A 40 2.10 -5.17 3.84
N ALA A 41 3.07 -5.73 3.12
CA ALA A 41 3.75 -6.96 3.51
C ALA A 41 4.58 -6.76 4.80
N ALA A 42 5.32 -5.66 4.90
CA ALA A 42 6.09 -5.31 6.09
C ALA A 42 5.18 -5.09 7.32
N ILE A 43 4.05 -4.40 7.14
CA ILE A 43 3.01 -4.23 8.16
C ILE A 43 2.50 -5.59 8.63
N SER A 44 2.02 -6.44 7.73
CA SER A 44 1.50 -7.77 8.11
C SER A 44 2.56 -8.63 8.78
N ALA A 45 3.84 -8.52 8.37
CA ALA A 45 4.94 -9.25 9.01
C ALA A 45 5.17 -8.75 10.44
N MET A 46 5.20 -7.44 10.68
CA MET A 46 5.35 -6.86 12.02
C MET A 46 4.15 -7.18 12.92
N GLU A 47 2.92 -7.12 12.40
CA GLU A 47 1.71 -7.53 13.15
C GLU A 47 1.76 -9.01 13.49
N GLY A 48 2.12 -9.87 12.52
CA GLY A 48 2.24 -11.31 12.72
C GLY A 48 3.33 -11.70 13.71
N THR A 49 4.46 -10.99 13.72
CA THR A 49 5.57 -11.22 14.67
C THR A 49 5.25 -10.71 16.08
N SER A 50 4.62 -9.53 16.19
CA SER A 50 4.35 -8.90 17.49
C SER A 50 3.03 -9.32 18.13
N GLY A 51 2.09 -9.88 17.35
CA GLY A 51 0.72 -10.15 17.78
C GLY A 51 -0.11 -8.90 18.06
N ARG A 52 0.31 -7.74 17.54
CA ARG A 52 -0.27 -6.41 17.81
C ARG A 52 -0.65 -5.71 16.52
N GLN A 53 -1.75 -4.96 16.54
CA GLN A 53 -2.23 -4.20 15.38
C GLN A 53 -1.39 -2.95 15.13
N THR A 54 -1.25 -2.54 13.88
CA THR A 54 -0.48 -1.35 13.49
C THR A 54 -1.24 -0.06 13.81
N ILE A 55 -0.55 0.89 14.44
CA ILE A 55 -1.04 2.25 14.67
C ILE A 55 -0.57 3.16 13.54
N TRP A 56 0.72 3.08 13.21
CA TRP A 56 1.33 3.78 12.07
C TRP A 56 2.52 2.97 11.55
N ALA A 57 2.82 3.16 10.27
CA ALA A 57 4.03 2.66 9.63
C ALA A 57 4.54 3.70 8.62
N THR A 58 5.86 3.80 8.45
CA THR A 58 6.50 4.59 7.39
C THR A 58 7.56 3.75 6.71
N ALA A 59 7.61 3.79 5.38
CA ALA A 59 8.62 3.14 4.58
C ALA A 59 9.72 4.11 4.15
N GLN A 60 10.83 3.57 3.70
CA GLN A 60 11.82 4.24 2.86
C GLN A 60 12.10 3.29 1.70
N TYR A 61 11.84 3.73 0.47
CA TYR A 61 12.00 2.92 -0.73
C TYR A 61 13.40 3.13 -1.31
N LEU A 62 14.22 2.09 -1.29
CA LEU A 62 15.65 2.16 -1.62
C LEU A 62 15.99 1.52 -2.98
N SER A 63 15.19 0.54 -3.40
CA SER A 63 15.43 -0.20 -4.64
C SER A 63 14.16 -0.89 -5.14
N TYR A 64 14.25 -1.57 -6.28
CA TYR A 64 13.11 -2.26 -6.91
C TYR A 64 13.23 -3.79 -6.81
N ALA A 65 12.19 -4.47 -6.34
CA ALA A 65 12.05 -5.92 -6.53
C ALA A 65 11.21 -6.20 -7.78
N LYS A 66 11.57 -7.19 -8.58
CA LYS A 66 10.91 -7.51 -9.86
C LYS A 66 10.11 -8.80 -9.75
N PRO A 67 9.10 -9.01 -10.62
CA PRO A 67 8.44 -10.30 -10.70
C PRO A 67 9.40 -11.49 -10.84
N GLY A 68 9.20 -12.51 -10.02
CA GLY A 68 10.08 -13.67 -9.88
C GLY A 68 11.14 -13.57 -8.78
N ASP A 69 11.39 -12.36 -8.24
CA ASP A 69 12.20 -12.22 -7.03
C ASP A 69 11.44 -12.76 -5.80
N VAL A 70 12.17 -13.25 -4.81
CA VAL A 70 11.63 -13.49 -3.46
C VAL A 70 12.04 -12.33 -2.57
N LEU A 71 11.05 -11.65 -2.01
CA LEU A 71 11.26 -10.60 -1.02
C LEU A 71 11.27 -11.23 0.36
N ASP A 72 12.43 -11.23 1.02
CA ASP A 72 12.58 -11.60 2.41
C ASP A 72 12.33 -10.37 3.30
N ILE A 73 11.69 -10.58 4.45
CA ILE A 73 11.34 -9.53 5.41
C ILE A 73 11.86 -9.96 6.79
N ASP A 74 12.89 -9.27 7.25
CA ASP A 74 13.49 -9.44 8.56
C ASP A 74 12.86 -8.44 9.54
N VAL A 75 12.14 -8.94 10.55
CA VAL A 75 11.46 -8.12 11.56
C VAL A 75 12.31 -7.99 12.81
N THR A 76 12.41 -6.78 13.35
CA THR A 76 12.98 -6.45 14.66
C THR A 76 11.93 -5.79 15.52
N LEU A 77 11.62 -6.36 16.69
CA LEU A 77 10.85 -5.68 17.72
C LEU A 77 11.82 -4.90 18.60
N ALA A 78 12.04 -3.63 18.26
CA ALA A 78 13.03 -2.78 18.94
C ALA A 78 12.66 -2.48 20.40
N VAL A 79 11.35 -2.36 20.68
CA VAL A 79 10.82 -2.19 22.04
C VAL A 79 9.53 -2.99 22.16
N GLU A 80 9.41 -3.81 23.19
CA GLU A 80 8.19 -4.54 23.56
C GLU A 80 7.65 -4.00 24.89
N GLY A 81 6.89 -2.91 24.82
CA GLY A 81 6.26 -2.32 25.99
C GLY A 81 4.99 -3.06 26.40
N HIS A 82 4.40 -2.65 27.53
CA HIS A 82 3.18 -3.27 28.06
C HIS A 82 2.02 -3.29 27.05
N GLN A 83 1.79 -2.17 26.34
CA GLN A 83 0.71 -2.02 25.37
C GLN A 83 1.22 -1.74 23.96
N MET A 84 2.39 -1.09 23.83
CA MET A 84 2.94 -0.61 22.56
C MET A 84 4.25 -1.32 22.23
N THR A 85 4.44 -1.64 20.96
CA THR A 85 5.66 -2.18 20.38
C THR A 85 6.19 -1.21 19.33
N GLN A 86 7.49 -0.92 19.37
CA GLN A 86 8.19 -0.24 18.27
C GLN A 86 8.90 -1.32 17.45
N ALA A 87 8.63 -1.39 16.16
CA ALA A 87 9.17 -2.42 15.28
C ALA A 87 9.80 -1.81 14.04
N ARG A 88 10.72 -2.59 13.45
CA ARG A 88 11.32 -2.34 12.14
C ARG A 88 11.21 -3.60 11.29
N ALA A 89 10.94 -3.44 10.01
CA ALA A 89 11.09 -4.49 9.01
C ALA A 89 12.09 -4.04 7.94
N VAL A 90 13.08 -4.89 7.65
CA VAL A 90 13.99 -4.70 6.53
C VAL A 90 13.58 -5.69 5.44
N CYS A 91 13.17 -5.17 4.29
CA CYS A 91 12.71 -5.99 3.16
C CYS A 91 13.81 -6.03 2.10
N HIS A 92 14.27 -7.22 1.71
CA HIS A 92 15.43 -7.38 0.84
C HIS A 92 15.25 -8.52 -0.16
N VAL A 93 15.96 -8.41 -1.29
CA VAL A 93 16.13 -9.51 -2.28
C VAL A 93 17.60 -9.88 -2.29
N GLY A 94 17.94 -11.06 -1.75
CA GLY A 94 19.32 -11.40 -1.48
C GLY A 94 19.96 -10.37 -0.54
N ASN A 95 21.09 -9.76 -0.93
CA ASN A 95 21.76 -8.73 -0.12
C ASN A 95 21.30 -7.29 -0.41
N ARG A 96 20.32 -7.11 -1.29
CA ARG A 96 19.87 -5.79 -1.72
C ARG A 96 18.61 -5.40 -0.97
N GLU A 97 18.74 -4.39 -0.13
CA GLU A 97 17.60 -3.78 0.54
C GLU A 97 16.70 -3.08 -0.48
N ILE A 98 15.40 -3.35 -0.38
CA ILE A 98 14.36 -2.84 -1.28
C ILE A 98 13.60 -1.73 -0.57
N LEU A 99 13.18 -1.98 0.67
CA LEU A 99 12.56 -1.00 1.55
C LEU A 99 12.84 -1.31 3.02
N THR A 100 12.93 -0.27 3.83
CA THR A 100 12.90 -0.39 5.30
C THR A 100 11.65 0.30 5.82
N VAL A 101 10.99 -0.35 6.77
CA VAL A 101 9.76 0.14 7.40
C VAL A 101 9.96 0.25 8.90
N ASN A 102 9.58 1.38 9.50
CA ASN A 102 9.42 1.50 10.95
C ASN A 102 7.93 1.62 11.28
N ALA A 103 7.51 1.08 12.41
CA ALA A 103 6.12 1.11 12.84
C ALA A 103 5.97 1.13 14.36
N ALA A 104 4.84 1.64 14.81
CA ALA A 104 4.34 1.39 16.17
C ALA A 104 3.09 0.52 16.09
N LEU A 105 3.05 -0.50 16.95
CA LEU A 105 1.98 -1.48 16.99
C LEU A 105 1.44 -1.64 18.42
N GLY A 106 0.15 -1.91 18.53
CA GLY A 106 -0.56 -2.25 19.74
C GLY A 106 -1.81 -1.42 19.91
N GLU A 107 -2.45 -1.60 21.06
CA GLU A 107 -3.68 -0.91 21.41
C GLU A 107 -3.59 -0.46 22.86
N ARG A 108 -4.08 0.75 23.13
CA ARG A 108 -4.30 1.24 24.49
C ARG A 108 -5.78 1.53 24.66
N PRO A 109 -6.47 0.87 25.62
CA PRO A 109 -7.84 1.23 25.96
C PRO A 109 -7.94 2.71 26.31
N LEU A 110 -8.77 3.43 25.58
CA LEU A 110 -9.06 4.85 25.77
C LEU A 110 -10.58 5.02 25.67
N GLU A 111 -11.17 5.70 26.66
CA GLU A 111 -12.62 5.98 26.66
C GLU A 111 -13.00 7.08 25.66
N TYR A 112 -12.01 7.80 25.13
CA TYR A 112 -12.20 8.93 24.24
C TYR A 112 -11.91 8.55 22.79
N SER A 113 -12.84 8.87 21.89
CA SER A 113 -12.67 8.80 20.44
C SER A 113 -13.24 10.07 19.79
N GLY A 114 -12.70 10.45 18.63
CA GLY A 114 -13.17 11.62 17.90
C GLY A 114 -12.66 11.65 16.47
N GLN A 115 -13.51 12.10 15.55
CA GLN A 115 -13.17 12.37 14.15
C GLN A 115 -13.50 13.83 13.87
N TYR A 116 -12.47 14.62 13.54
CA TYR A 116 -12.59 16.06 13.30
C TYR A 116 -12.64 16.40 11.81
N GLU A 117 -12.04 15.55 10.98
CA GLU A 117 -12.10 15.70 9.53
C GLU A 117 -13.47 15.28 8.98
N THR A 118 -13.97 16.07 8.03
CA THR A 118 -15.24 15.83 7.36
C THR A 118 -15.00 15.13 6.02
N MET A 119 -15.71 14.04 5.77
CA MET A 119 -15.68 13.37 4.47
C MET A 119 -16.10 14.36 3.37
N PRO A 120 -15.35 14.49 2.26
CA PRO A 120 -15.72 15.39 1.18
C PRO A 120 -17.06 14.94 0.57
N ASP A 121 -17.85 15.91 0.11
CA ASP A 121 -19.10 15.65 -0.61
C ASP A 121 -18.77 15.22 -2.04
N VAL A 122 -18.93 13.92 -2.32
CA VAL A 122 -18.62 13.30 -3.61
C VAL A 122 -19.69 12.27 -3.99
N PRO A 123 -19.91 12.01 -5.29
CA PRO A 123 -20.85 10.98 -5.72
C PRO A 123 -20.51 9.59 -5.17
N PRO A 124 -21.51 8.72 -4.99
CA PRO A 124 -21.27 7.33 -4.60
C PRO A 124 -20.49 6.57 -5.69
N PRO A 125 -19.83 5.45 -5.35
CA PRO A 125 -18.94 4.75 -6.27
C PRO A 125 -19.60 4.33 -7.60
N ASP A 126 -20.87 3.91 -7.58
CA ASP A 126 -21.61 3.46 -8.76
C ASP A 126 -21.92 4.59 -9.75
N GLU A 127 -21.92 5.84 -9.29
CA GLU A 127 -22.04 7.05 -10.11
C GLU A 127 -20.68 7.59 -10.59
N CYS A 128 -19.56 7.05 -10.08
CA CYS A 128 -18.22 7.45 -10.51
C CYS A 128 -17.71 6.58 -11.67
N PRO A 129 -17.06 7.19 -12.70
CA PRO A 129 -16.43 6.43 -13.77
C PRO A 129 -15.24 5.61 -13.26
N GLY A 130 -15.02 4.45 -13.87
CA GLY A 130 -13.81 3.65 -13.62
C GLY A 130 -12.55 4.41 -14.04
N ARG A 131 -11.46 4.22 -13.31
CA ARG A 131 -10.19 4.88 -13.63
C ARG A 131 -9.61 4.32 -14.93
N THR A 132 -9.25 5.22 -15.85
CA THR A 132 -8.53 4.87 -17.08
C THR A 132 -7.03 4.71 -16.83
N HIS A 133 -6.41 3.80 -17.58
CA HIS A 133 -4.99 3.47 -17.45
C HIS A 133 -4.26 3.74 -18.76
N ARG A 134 -3.02 4.24 -18.66
CA ARG A 134 -2.17 4.57 -19.81
C ARG A 134 -1.77 3.36 -20.68
N SER A 135 -1.83 2.17 -20.12
CA SER A 135 -1.37 0.92 -20.73
C SER A 135 -2.21 -0.23 -20.22
N PRO A 136 -2.27 -1.36 -20.94
CA PRO A 136 -2.94 -2.57 -20.46
C PRO A 136 -2.40 -2.97 -19.08
N VAL A 137 -3.32 -3.30 -18.17
CA VAL A 137 -3.01 -3.61 -16.77
C VAL A 137 -3.00 -5.11 -16.49
N ASP A 138 -3.15 -5.94 -17.52
CA ASP A 138 -3.32 -7.39 -17.43
C ASP A 138 -2.24 -8.02 -16.53
N GLY A 139 -2.69 -8.81 -15.58
CA GLY A 139 -1.93 -9.51 -14.56
C GLY A 139 -1.24 -8.61 -13.54
N SER A 140 -1.35 -7.28 -13.60
CA SER A 140 -0.72 -6.34 -12.66
C SER A 140 -1.60 -6.05 -11.45
N ILE A 141 -1.05 -5.37 -10.43
CA ILE A 141 -1.84 -4.92 -9.29
C ILE A 141 -3.04 -4.06 -9.71
N ASN A 142 -2.92 -3.26 -10.77
CA ASN A 142 -4.00 -2.38 -11.21
C ASN A 142 -5.20 -3.15 -11.79
N GLU A 143 -5.01 -4.37 -12.27
CA GLU A 143 -6.14 -5.24 -12.66
C GLU A 143 -6.86 -5.82 -11.44
N ARG A 144 -6.14 -6.02 -10.34
CA ARG A 144 -6.66 -6.58 -9.07
C ARG A 144 -7.36 -5.54 -8.20
N LEU A 145 -7.36 -4.27 -8.60
CA LEU A 145 -7.95 -3.17 -7.85
C LEU A 145 -9.12 -2.59 -8.65
N GLU A 146 -10.27 -2.42 -8.00
CA GLU A 146 -11.33 -1.59 -8.56
C GLU A 146 -11.12 -0.15 -8.09
N GLN A 147 -11.07 0.77 -9.05
CA GLN A 147 -10.78 2.17 -8.82
C GLN A 147 -11.76 3.03 -9.62
N ARG A 148 -12.39 4.01 -8.97
CA ARG A 148 -13.37 4.91 -9.58
C ARG A 148 -13.09 6.35 -9.20
N MET A 149 -13.08 7.24 -10.19
CA MET A 149 -12.70 8.64 -10.02
C MET A 149 -13.89 9.46 -9.56
N ALA A 150 -13.85 9.94 -8.32
CA ALA A 150 -14.84 10.87 -7.77
C ALA A 150 -14.48 12.33 -8.09
N LYS A 151 -13.18 12.65 -8.09
CA LYS A 151 -12.62 13.92 -8.53
C LYS A 151 -11.27 13.68 -9.20
N GLY A 152 -11.17 14.04 -10.46
CA GLY A 152 -9.96 13.94 -11.27
C GLY A 152 -10.29 14.02 -12.75
N VAL A 153 -9.25 14.15 -13.56
CA VAL A 153 -9.34 14.23 -15.02
C VAL A 153 -8.93 12.86 -15.59
N PRO A 154 -9.69 12.29 -16.55
CA PRO A 154 -9.28 11.10 -17.27
C PRO A 154 -7.87 11.25 -17.84
N TRP A 155 -7.09 10.18 -17.87
CA TRP A 155 -5.68 10.23 -18.27
C TRP A 155 -5.47 10.86 -19.67
N GLU A 156 -6.37 10.54 -20.60
CA GLU A 156 -6.41 11.04 -21.97
C GLU A 156 -6.68 12.55 -22.07
N ASP A 157 -7.37 13.12 -21.08
CA ASP A 157 -7.81 14.52 -21.07
C ASP A 157 -6.84 15.44 -20.31
N LEU A 158 -5.81 14.89 -19.69
CA LEU A 158 -4.72 15.67 -19.09
C LEU A 158 -3.96 16.44 -20.18
N ASP A 159 -4.12 17.77 -20.18
CA ASP A 159 -3.64 18.71 -21.21
C ASP A 159 -2.49 19.62 -20.75
N GLY A 160 -2.03 19.45 -19.51
CA GLY A 160 -1.00 20.28 -18.87
C GLY A 160 -1.54 21.38 -17.97
N THR A 161 -2.86 21.56 -17.88
CA THR A 161 -3.48 22.55 -16.99
C THR A 161 -3.47 22.05 -15.54
N PRO A 162 -2.82 22.75 -14.59
CA PRO A 162 -2.80 22.33 -13.20
C PRO A 162 -4.20 22.30 -12.57
N GLY A 163 -4.44 21.29 -11.73
CA GLY A 163 -5.64 21.18 -10.91
C GLY A 163 -5.53 21.95 -9.58
N ASP A 164 -6.49 21.75 -8.69
CA ASP A 164 -6.53 22.36 -7.35
C ASP A 164 -5.76 21.56 -6.28
N GLY A 165 -4.94 20.60 -6.71
CA GLY A 165 -4.15 19.75 -5.83
C GLY A 165 -4.93 18.61 -5.18
N GLN A 166 -6.22 18.43 -5.46
CA GLN A 166 -7.01 17.32 -4.94
C GLN A 166 -7.33 16.28 -6.00
N THR A 167 -7.20 15.02 -5.61
CA THR A 167 -7.70 13.86 -6.37
C THR A 167 -8.46 12.97 -5.41
N LEU A 168 -9.71 12.65 -5.74
CA LEU A 168 -10.59 11.83 -4.91
C LEU A 168 -10.98 10.58 -5.69
N MET A 169 -10.77 9.41 -5.09
CA MET A 169 -10.95 8.13 -5.73
C MET A 169 -11.58 7.14 -4.75
N TRP A 170 -12.59 6.42 -5.21
CA TRP A 170 -13.07 5.21 -4.55
C TRP A 170 -12.18 4.05 -4.97
N ALA A 171 -11.73 3.24 -4.01
CA ALA A 171 -10.88 2.09 -4.29
C ALA A 171 -11.23 0.90 -3.40
N ARG A 172 -11.13 -0.31 -3.96
CA ARG A 172 -11.20 -1.57 -3.21
C ARG A 172 -10.35 -2.66 -3.87
N ILE A 173 -10.01 -3.68 -3.09
CA ILE A 173 -9.40 -4.94 -3.57
C ILE A 173 -10.53 -5.99 -3.60
N PRO A 174 -11.14 -6.30 -4.76
CA PRO A 174 -12.33 -7.17 -4.80
C PRO A 174 -12.14 -8.55 -4.17
N ASP A 175 -10.92 -9.09 -4.22
CA ASP A 175 -10.60 -10.40 -3.66
C ASP A 175 -10.48 -10.37 -2.12
N VAL A 176 -10.14 -9.22 -1.53
CA VAL A 176 -10.00 -9.06 -0.07
C VAL A 176 -11.38 -8.80 0.55
N ILE A 177 -12.00 -9.88 0.98
CA ILE A 177 -13.41 -9.91 1.47
C ILE A 177 -13.53 -10.06 2.98
N GLU A 178 -12.43 -10.35 3.68
CA GLU A 178 -12.42 -10.57 5.14
C GLU A 178 -12.32 -9.27 5.95
N GLY A 179 -12.30 -8.12 5.27
CA GLY A 179 -12.25 -6.79 5.86
C GLY A 179 -11.08 -5.96 5.35
N VAL A 180 -11.15 -4.65 5.59
CA VAL A 180 -10.04 -3.72 5.29
C VAL A 180 -9.19 -3.58 6.55
N ASP A 181 -8.02 -4.20 6.54
CA ASP A 181 -7.00 -4.12 7.59
C ASP A 181 -5.87 -3.14 7.22
N ALA A 182 -4.87 -2.99 8.10
CA ALA A 182 -3.75 -2.06 7.88
C ALA A 182 -2.94 -2.40 6.61
N THR A 183 -2.80 -3.68 6.28
CA THR A 183 -2.13 -4.12 5.04
C THR A 183 -2.93 -3.73 3.81
N ALA A 184 -4.24 -3.91 3.80
CA ALA A 184 -5.10 -3.46 2.71
C ALA A 184 -5.06 -1.93 2.57
N LEU A 185 -5.08 -1.19 3.68
CA LEU A 185 -4.95 0.28 3.66
C LEU A 185 -3.62 0.75 3.07
N ALA A 186 -2.50 0.06 3.35
CA ALA A 186 -1.22 0.38 2.74
C ALA A 186 -1.22 0.22 1.22
N ILE A 187 -1.88 -0.82 0.70
CA ILE A 187 -2.06 -1.01 -0.76
C ILE A 187 -2.96 0.08 -1.34
N LEU A 188 -4.09 0.37 -0.68
CA LEU A 188 -5.06 1.36 -1.14
C LEU A 188 -4.58 2.81 -0.99
N GLY A 189 -3.56 3.07 -0.17
CA GLY A 189 -2.98 4.39 0.06
C GLY A 189 -1.89 4.81 -0.93
N ASP A 190 -1.29 3.88 -1.69
CA ASP A 190 -0.10 4.14 -2.53
C ASP A 190 -0.46 4.69 -3.93
N PHE A 191 -1.27 5.75 -3.97
CA PHE A 191 -1.69 6.42 -5.21
C PHE A 191 -1.22 7.87 -5.32
N VAL A 192 -0.39 8.34 -4.39
CA VAL A 192 0.16 9.70 -4.40
C VAL A 192 0.89 10.03 -5.72
N PRO A 193 1.70 9.14 -6.32
CA PRO A 193 2.31 9.42 -7.63
C PRO A 193 1.30 9.75 -8.75
N MET A 194 0.12 9.11 -8.72
CA MET A 194 -0.97 9.41 -9.65
C MET A 194 -1.62 10.76 -9.34
N ALA A 195 -1.86 11.05 -8.06
CA ALA A 195 -2.40 12.34 -7.63
C ALA A 195 -1.49 13.53 -7.98
N VAL A 196 -0.15 13.33 -7.97
CA VAL A 196 0.80 14.34 -8.46
C VAL A 196 0.61 14.64 -9.94
N GLY A 197 0.42 13.61 -10.78
CA GLY A 197 0.12 13.79 -12.21
C GLY A 197 -1.17 14.58 -12.43
N GLN A 198 -2.22 14.25 -11.67
CA GLN A 198 -3.50 14.96 -11.67
C GLN A 198 -3.37 16.42 -11.25
N ALA A 199 -2.65 16.69 -10.16
CA ALA A 199 -2.44 18.05 -9.65
C ALA A 199 -1.68 18.93 -10.65
N LEU A 200 -0.71 18.37 -11.37
CA LEU A 200 0.08 19.09 -12.36
C LEU A 200 -0.60 19.16 -13.74
N GLY A 201 -1.69 18.42 -13.96
CA GLY A 201 -2.32 18.30 -15.28
C GLY A 201 -1.49 17.50 -16.29
N VAL A 202 -0.44 16.80 -15.85
CA VAL A 202 0.51 16.12 -16.75
C VAL A 202 0.31 14.61 -16.76
N ARG A 203 0.56 14.02 -17.92
CA ARG A 203 0.58 12.57 -18.14
C ARG A 203 1.85 11.94 -17.55
N GLY A 204 1.98 11.99 -16.23
CA GLY A 204 3.15 11.52 -15.51
C GLY A 204 2.85 11.32 -14.02
N GLY A 205 3.92 11.18 -13.25
CA GLY A 205 3.88 11.03 -11.81
C GLY A 205 5.29 11.08 -11.24
N GLY A 206 5.43 10.70 -9.98
CA GLY A 206 6.72 10.50 -9.32
C GLY A 206 7.02 9.03 -9.07
N ASN A 207 8.16 8.78 -8.41
CA ASN A 207 8.38 7.54 -7.67
C ASN A 207 8.35 7.90 -6.18
N SER A 208 7.74 7.05 -5.37
CA SER A 208 7.72 7.21 -3.92
C SER A 208 9.14 7.08 -3.36
N LEU A 209 9.52 7.97 -2.46
CA LEU A 209 10.77 7.89 -1.69
C LEU A 209 10.51 7.23 -0.32
N ASP A 210 9.31 7.42 0.20
CA ASP A 210 8.82 6.95 1.50
C ASP A 210 7.34 6.55 1.43
#